data_AF-X0U2A3-F1
#
_entry.id   AF-X0U2A3-F1
#
_cell.length_a   1.000
_cell.length_b   1.000
_cell.length_c   1.000
_cell.angle_alpha   90.00
_cell.angle_beta   90.00
_cell.angle_gamma   90.00
#
_symmetry.space_group_name_H-M   'P 1'
#
loop_
_entity.id
_entity.type
_entity.pdbx_description
1 polymer ?
#
loop_
_entity_poly.entity_id
_entity_poly.type
_entity_poly.pdbx_seq_one_letter_code
_entity_poly.pdbx_strand_id
1 'polypeptide(L)'
;MTEGRQPRISRGWATLFALALATALALALLPAFPRQLQVSAGDVASRNLRAPRDISYESQVLTEQRREEAAAAVPESVTFDANVRSEQGDRLDSVLAQVSQIRDRADLTDAAKADALGRIENLNLSLRAASALLDLPDEQWQAVATESTK
;
A
#
# COMPACT_ATOMS: atom_id res chain seq x y z
N MET A 1 11.02 -5.02 100.78
CA MET A 1 10.18 -6.21 101.02
C MET A 1 8.84 -5.98 100.35
N THR A 2 8.63 -6.51 99.14
CA THR A 2 7.30 -6.65 98.53
C THR A 2 7.35 -7.89 97.63
N GLU A 3 6.83 -9.02 98.14
CA GLU A 3 6.70 -10.28 97.43
C GLU A 3 5.71 -10.15 96.26
N GLY A 4 6.17 -10.49 95.05
CA GLY A 4 5.33 -10.62 93.87
C GLY A 4 4.42 -11.84 93.99
N ARG A 5 3.12 -11.60 94.21
CA ARG A 5 2.07 -12.61 94.18
C ARG A 5 1.89 -13.12 92.75
N GLN A 6 2.57 -14.21 92.41
CA GLN A 6 2.34 -14.98 91.18
C GLN A 6 0.91 -15.56 91.22
N PRO A 7 0.02 -15.25 90.27
CA PRO A 7 -1.30 -15.87 90.23
C PRO A 7 -1.15 -17.35 89.87
N ARG A 8 -1.56 -18.23 90.78
CA ARG A 8 -1.63 -19.68 90.53
C ARG A 8 -2.77 -19.95 89.55
N ILE A 9 -2.47 -19.90 88.25
CA ILE A 9 -3.41 -20.30 87.21
C ILE A 9 -3.73 -21.78 87.45
N SER A 10 -4.99 -22.08 87.76
CA SER A 10 -5.44 -23.46 87.95
C SER A 10 -5.39 -24.19 86.60
N ARG A 11 -4.99 -25.47 86.62
CA ARG A 11 -4.84 -26.29 85.40
C ARG A 11 -6.12 -26.27 84.54
N GLY A 12 -7.29 -26.15 85.16
CA GLY A 12 -8.58 -26.04 84.48
C GLY A 12 -8.79 -24.74 83.69
N TRP A 13 -8.29 -23.60 84.19
CA TRP A 13 -8.36 -22.33 83.46
C TRP A 13 -7.44 -22.32 82.25
N ALA A 14 -6.25 -22.91 82.37
CA ALA A 14 -5.33 -23.06 81.26
C ALA A 14 -5.91 -23.95 80.14
N THR A 15 -6.60 -25.04 80.49
CA THR A 15 -7.26 -25.91 79.49
C THR A 15 -8.43 -25.23 78.80
N LEU A 16 -9.23 -24.45 79.54
CA LEU A 16 -10.34 -23.69 78.95
C LEU A 16 -9.83 -22.61 77.99
N PHE A 17 -8.78 -21.90 78.37
CA PHE A 17 -8.16 -20.90 77.51
C PHE A 17 -7.57 -21.53 76.25
N ALA A 18 -6.87 -22.66 76.37
CA ALA A 18 -6.31 -23.38 75.23
C ALA A 18 -7.40 -23.87 74.27
N LEU A 19 -8.53 -24.38 74.80
CA LEU A 19 -9.67 -24.80 73.98
C LEU A 19 -10.34 -23.62 73.27
N ALA A 20 -10.54 -22.51 73.96
CA ALA A 20 -11.11 -21.30 73.37
C ALA A 20 -10.20 -20.75 72.26
N LEU A 21 -8.88 -20.73 72.49
CA LEU A 21 -7.89 -20.29 71.52
C LEU A 21 -7.84 -21.21 70.29
N ALA A 22 -7.86 -22.53 70.49
CA ALA A 22 -7.89 -23.51 69.41
C ALA A 22 -9.15 -23.37 68.55
N THR A 23 -10.31 -23.16 69.18
CA THR A 23 -11.58 -22.94 68.47
C THR A 23 -11.56 -21.63 67.67
N ALA A 24 -11.02 -20.55 68.24
CA ALA A 24 -10.88 -19.26 67.57
C ALA A 24 -9.94 -19.34 66.36
N LEU A 25 -8.80 -20.04 66.49
CA LEU A 25 -7.90 -20.28 65.37
C LEU A 25 -8.56 -21.14 64.29
N ALA A 26 -9.30 -22.19 64.66
CA ALA A 26 -10.00 -23.03 63.71
C ALA A 26 -11.02 -22.22 62.89
N LEU A 27 -11.78 -21.33 63.55
CA LEU A 27 -12.72 -20.44 62.86
C LEU A 27 -12.02 -19.40 61.96
N ALA A 28 -10.86 -18.89 62.37
CA ALA A 28 -10.09 -17.94 61.58
C ALA A 28 -9.39 -18.58 60.36
N LEU A 29 -9.02 -19.86 60.46
CA LEU A 29 -8.40 -20.61 59.37
C LEU A 29 -9.44 -21.22 58.41
N LEU A 30 -10.70 -21.40 58.84
CA LEU A 30 -11.78 -21.79 57.96
C LEU A 30 -12.01 -20.67 56.93
N PRO A 31 -11.88 -20.95 55.62
CA PRO A 31 -12.06 -19.93 54.58
C PRO A 31 -13.55 -19.60 54.44
N ALA A 32 -14.07 -18.77 55.34
CA ALA A 32 -15.47 -18.31 55.32
C ALA A 32 -15.80 -17.39 54.12
N PHE A 33 -14.83 -17.09 53.26
CA PHE A 33 -15.02 -16.29 52.05
C PHE A 33 -14.74 -17.12 50.80
N PRO A 34 -15.75 -17.39 49.95
CA PRO A 34 -15.53 -17.97 48.63
C PRO A 34 -14.74 -16.95 47.79
N ARG A 35 -13.42 -17.11 47.71
CA ARG A 35 -12.53 -16.26 46.89
C ARG A 35 -12.56 -16.62 45.41
N GLN A 36 -13.45 -17.51 45.01
CA GLN A 36 -13.63 -17.87 43.62
C GLN A 36 -14.77 -17.01 43.07
N LEU A 37 -14.41 -15.88 42.46
CA LEU A 37 -15.31 -15.27 41.49
C LEU A 37 -15.52 -16.33 40.40
N GLN A 38 -16.70 -16.96 40.37
CA GLN A 38 -17.12 -17.80 39.26
C GLN A 38 -17.36 -16.87 38.07
N VAL A 39 -16.31 -16.59 37.31
CA VAL A 39 -16.42 -15.81 36.09
C VAL A 39 -16.76 -16.78 34.97
N SER A 40 -17.92 -16.60 34.34
CA SER A 40 -18.33 -17.40 33.18
C SER A 40 -18.01 -16.66 31.89
N ALA A 41 -17.78 -17.40 30.81
CA ALA A 41 -17.53 -16.79 29.50
C ALA A 41 -18.77 -15.99 29.05
N GLY A 42 -18.61 -14.67 28.88
CA GLY A 42 -19.70 -13.75 28.53
C GLY A 42 -20.04 -12.71 29.61
N ASP A 43 -19.50 -12.85 30.82
CA ASP A 43 -19.68 -11.83 31.87
C ASP A 43 -18.94 -10.53 31.54
N VAL A 44 -19.62 -9.40 31.69
CA VAL A 44 -19.03 -8.07 31.54
C VAL A 44 -18.26 -7.72 32.82
N ALA A 45 -16.98 -7.38 32.68
CA ALA A 45 -16.13 -7.05 33.82
C ALA A 45 -16.65 -5.79 34.54
N SER A 46 -16.86 -5.88 35.86
CA SER A 46 -17.31 -4.77 36.72
C SER A 46 -16.24 -3.69 36.96
N ARG A 47 -15.01 -3.92 36.49
CA ARG A 47 -13.90 -2.97 36.56
C ARG A 47 -13.04 -3.05 35.30
N ASN A 48 -12.49 -1.91 34.91
CA ASN A 48 -11.53 -1.85 33.82
C ASN A 48 -10.23 -2.55 34.23
N LEU A 49 -9.91 -3.66 33.56
CA LEU A 49 -8.62 -4.34 33.69
C LEU A 49 -7.68 -3.77 32.64
N ARG A 50 -6.66 -3.01 33.07
CA ARG A 50 -5.64 -2.46 32.17
C ARG A 50 -4.55 -3.51 31.95
N ALA A 51 -4.15 -3.71 30.70
CA ALA A 51 -3.07 -4.63 30.37
C ALA A 51 -1.75 -4.17 31.04
N PRO A 52 -0.96 -5.08 31.64
CA PRO A 52 0.33 -4.73 32.24
C PRO A 52 1.38 -4.26 31.22
N ARG A 53 1.18 -4.59 29.94
CA ARG A 53 2.02 -4.19 28.82
C ARG A 53 1.18 -4.07 27.56
N ASP A 54 1.51 -3.10 26.73
CA ASP A 54 0.94 -3.00 25.39
C ASP A 54 1.65 -3.97 24.46
N ILE A 55 0.88 -4.73 23.69
CA ILE A 55 1.39 -5.54 22.58
C ILE A 55 0.72 -4.96 21.33
N SER A 56 1.48 -4.18 20.55
CA SER A 56 1.03 -3.78 19.23
C SER A 56 1.37 -4.89 18.22
N TYR A 57 0.40 -5.22 17.38
CA TYR A 57 0.61 -6.09 16.23
C TYR A 57 0.53 -5.23 14.98
N GLU A 58 1.67 -5.05 14.30
CA GLU A 58 1.70 -4.40 13.00
C GLU A 58 1.29 -5.40 11.93
N SER A 59 0.12 -5.18 11.32
CA SER A 59 -0.37 -6.04 10.25
C SER A 59 0.32 -5.66 8.94
N GLN A 60 1.19 -6.55 8.44
CA GLN A 60 1.86 -6.39 7.15
C GLN A 60 0.86 -6.16 6.00
N VAL A 61 -0.31 -6.82 6.05
CA VAL A 61 -1.36 -6.70 5.03
C VAL A 61 -1.98 -5.29 5.02
N LEU A 62 -2.31 -4.74 6.19
CA LEU A 62 -2.88 -3.40 6.29
C LEU A 62 -1.84 -2.32 5.94
N THR A 63 -0.57 -2.56 6.29
CA THR A 63 0.53 -1.67 5.90
C THR A 63 0.71 -1.65 4.38
N GLU A 64 0.63 -2.81 3.71
CA GLU A 64 0.76 -2.86 2.26
C GLU A 64 -0.45 -2.25 1.55
N GLN A 65 -1.66 -2.52 2.02
CA GLN A 65 -2.87 -1.89 1.49
C GLN A 65 -2.80 -0.35 1.59
N ARG A 66 -2.33 0.18 2.73
CA ARG A 66 -2.13 1.63 2.92
C ARG A 66 -1.09 2.22 1.98
N ARG A 67 -0.05 1.45 1.60
CA ARG A 67 0.97 1.86 0.63
C ARG A 67 0.39 1.91 -0.78
N GLU A 68 -0.39 0.91 -1.17
CA GLU A 68 -1.06 0.88 -2.47
C GLU A 68 -2.07 2.03 -2.61
N GLU A 69 -2.87 2.28 -1.58
CA GLU A 69 -3.81 3.42 -1.53
C GLU A 69 -3.07 4.76 -1.65
N ALA A 70 -1.93 4.91 -0.98
CA ALA A 70 -1.12 6.12 -1.07
C ALA A 70 -0.47 6.30 -2.45
N ALA A 71 -0.02 5.21 -3.08
CA ALA A 71 0.54 5.25 -4.43
C ALA A 71 -0.53 5.62 -5.47
N ALA A 72 -1.74 5.07 -5.34
CA ALA A 72 -2.88 5.40 -6.21
C ALA A 72 -3.39 6.83 -6.02
N ALA A 73 -3.19 7.43 -4.84
CA ALA A 73 -3.58 8.80 -4.55
C ALA A 73 -2.63 9.87 -5.14
N VAL A 74 -1.46 9.48 -5.66
CA VAL A 74 -0.54 10.41 -6.34
C VAL A 74 -1.12 10.73 -7.72
N PRO A 75 -1.50 12.00 -7.98
CA PRO A 75 -1.99 12.39 -9.30
C PRO A 75 -0.89 12.22 -10.34
N GLU A 76 -1.26 11.76 -11.53
CA GLU A 76 -0.34 11.70 -12.67
C GLU A 76 0.15 13.11 -13.01
N SER A 77 1.45 13.36 -12.82
CA SER A 77 2.08 14.63 -13.16
C SER A 77 2.46 14.62 -14.63
N VAL A 78 1.60 15.17 -15.49
CA VAL A 78 1.95 15.43 -16.89
C VAL A 78 2.79 16.70 -16.93
N THR A 79 4.11 16.54 -16.89
CA THR A 79 5.04 17.66 -17.10
C THR A 79 5.13 17.98 -18.59
N PHE A 80 5.08 19.27 -18.92
CA PHE A 80 5.37 19.75 -20.27
C PHE A 80 6.88 19.63 -20.53
N ASP A 81 7.27 18.63 -21.31
CA ASP A 81 8.65 18.48 -21.77
C ASP A 81 8.83 19.24 -23.10
N ALA A 82 9.63 20.30 -23.06
CA ALA A 82 9.93 21.10 -24.25
C ALA A 82 10.73 20.33 -25.30
N ASN A 83 11.45 19.26 -24.92
CA ASN A 83 12.25 18.45 -25.84
C ASN A 83 11.36 17.63 -26.78
N VAL A 84 10.15 17.25 -26.35
CA VAL A 84 9.19 16.52 -27.18
C VAL A 84 8.88 17.31 -28.46
N ARG A 85 8.80 18.64 -28.40
CA ARG A 85 8.61 19.44 -29.63
C ARG A 85 9.76 19.24 -30.62
N SER A 86 10.99 19.27 -30.14
CA SER A 86 12.18 19.07 -30.98
C SER A 86 12.19 17.66 -31.56
N GLU A 87 11.97 16.64 -30.72
CA GLU A 87 11.96 15.24 -31.13
C GLU A 87 10.87 14.94 -32.17
N GLN A 88 9.68 15.53 -32.04
CA GLN A 88 8.61 15.38 -33.02
C GLN A 88 8.94 16.09 -34.34
N GLY A 89 9.64 17.23 -34.30
CA GLY A 89 10.13 17.93 -35.49
C GLY A 89 11.18 17.10 -36.24
N ASP A 90 12.21 16.63 -35.54
CA ASP A 90 13.29 15.80 -36.11
C ASP A 90 12.72 14.51 -36.73
N ARG A 91 11.71 13.92 -36.08
CA ARG A 91 11.00 12.74 -36.56
C ARG A 91 10.18 13.03 -37.82
N LEU A 92 9.49 14.17 -37.87
CA LEU A 92 8.75 14.59 -39.07
C LEU A 92 9.70 14.78 -40.25
N ASP A 93 10.81 15.51 -40.05
CA ASP A 93 11.80 15.75 -41.09
C ASP A 93 12.42 14.43 -41.60
N SER A 94 12.69 13.49 -40.70
CA SER A 94 13.16 12.15 -41.07
C SER A 94 12.15 11.39 -41.93
N VAL A 95 10.86 11.44 -41.60
CA VAL A 95 9.80 10.80 -42.37
C VAL A 95 9.65 11.45 -43.74
N LEU A 96 9.62 12.79 -43.82
CA LEU A 96 9.51 13.52 -45.09
C LEU A 96 10.70 13.22 -46.03
N ALA A 97 11.90 13.11 -45.48
CA ALA A 97 13.10 12.73 -46.23
C ALA A 97 13.00 11.30 -46.79
N GLN A 98 12.55 10.33 -45.98
CA GLN A 98 12.35 8.95 -46.42
C GLN A 98 11.28 8.84 -47.51
N VAL A 99 10.17 9.57 -47.36
CA VAL A 99 9.10 9.62 -48.37
C VAL A 99 9.62 10.18 -49.69
N SER A 100 10.39 11.29 -49.64
CA SER A 100 11.01 11.88 -50.82
C SER A 100 11.97 10.90 -51.50
N GLN A 101 12.80 10.22 -50.72
CA GLN A 101 13.71 9.20 -51.25
C GLN A 101 12.95 8.06 -51.96
N ILE A 102 11.83 7.58 -51.42
CA ILE A 102 11.03 6.53 -52.04
C ILE A 102 10.33 7.02 -53.31
N ARG A 103 9.87 8.27 -53.35
CA ARG A 103 9.28 8.89 -54.55
C ARG A 103 10.28 8.95 -55.70
N ASP A 104 11.53 9.33 -55.41
CA ASP A 104 12.60 9.52 -56.40
C ASP A 104 13.21 8.20 -56.92
N ARG A 105 12.84 7.06 -56.33
CA ARG A 105 13.33 5.74 -56.76
C ARG A 105 12.76 5.34 -58.11
N ALA A 106 13.55 5.55 -59.16
CA ALA A 106 13.22 5.10 -60.52
C ALA A 106 13.28 3.57 -60.70
N ASP A 107 13.89 2.85 -59.76
CA ASP A 107 14.03 1.39 -59.78
C ASP A 107 12.79 0.64 -59.26
N LEU A 108 11.80 1.35 -58.72
CA LEU A 108 10.58 0.77 -58.14
C LEU A 108 9.35 1.10 -58.97
N THR A 109 8.44 0.13 -59.09
CA THR A 109 7.08 0.36 -59.60
C THR A 109 6.24 1.11 -58.55
N ASP A 110 5.16 1.77 -58.97
CA ASP A 110 4.30 2.53 -58.05
C ASP A 110 3.70 1.64 -56.94
N ALA A 111 3.38 0.39 -57.26
CA ALA A 111 2.92 -0.60 -56.28
C ALA A 111 4.03 -0.93 -55.25
N ALA A 112 5.29 -1.05 -55.68
CA ALA A 112 6.42 -1.28 -54.79
C ALA A 112 6.76 -0.04 -53.96
N LYS A 113 6.59 1.17 -54.51
CA LYS A 113 6.72 2.43 -53.77
C LYS A 113 5.65 2.54 -52.68
N ALA A 114 4.39 2.21 -53.00
CA ALA A 114 3.30 2.23 -52.02
C ALA A 114 3.54 1.24 -50.87
N ASP A 115 4.04 0.04 -51.16
CA ASP A 115 4.45 -0.92 -50.13
C ASP A 115 5.63 -0.39 -49.29
N ALA A 116 6.63 0.24 -49.92
CA ALA A 116 7.75 0.85 -49.21
C ALA A 116 7.32 1.99 -48.28
N LEU A 117 6.38 2.84 -48.70
CA LEU A 117 5.80 3.90 -47.85
C LEU A 117 5.09 3.32 -46.62
N GLY A 118 4.42 2.16 -46.76
CA GLY A 118 3.77 1.47 -45.65
C GLY A 118 4.73 0.83 -44.63
N ARG A 119 6.02 0.74 -44.96
CA ARG A 119 7.07 0.22 -44.06
C ARG A 119 7.80 1.31 -43.30
N ILE A 120 7.52 2.59 -43.56
CA ILE A 120 8.12 3.70 -42.82
C ILE A 120 7.61 3.64 -41.38
N GLU A 121 8.53 3.56 -40.44
CA GLU A 121 8.20 3.50 -39.02
C GLU A 121 7.46 4.77 -38.61
N ASN A 122 6.35 4.61 -37.88
CA ASN A 122 5.51 5.72 -37.40
C ASN A 122 4.71 6.48 -38.47
N LEU A 123 4.63 5.94 -39.68
CA LEU A 123 3.77 6.45 -40.75
C LEU A 123 2.68 5.41 -41.08
N ASN A 124 1.43 5.74 -40.74
CA ASN A 124 0.27 4.90 -41.09
C ASN A 124 -0.50 5.53 -42.25
N LEU A 125 -0.18 5.13 -43.48
CA LEU A 125 -0.90 5.54 -44.68
C LEU A 125 -1.86 4.45 -45.13
N SER A 126 -3.09 4.84 -45.46
CA SER A 126 -3.98 3.96 -46.24
C SER A 126 -3.43 3.81 -47.67
N LEU A 127 -3.76 2.71 -48.34
CA LEU A 127 -3.36 2.50 -49.75
C LEU A 127 -3.77 3.67 -50.64
N ARG A 128 -4.97 4.23 -50.42
CA ARG A 128 -5.46 5.41 -51.14
C ARG A 128 -4.60 6.66 -50.91
N ALA A 129 -4.20 6.89 -49.66
CA ALA A 129 -3.34 8.02 -49.31
C ALA A 129 -1.95 7.85 -49.90
N ALA A 130 -1.39 6.63 -49.90
CA ALA A 130 -0.11 6.33 -50.53
C ALA A 130 -0.15 6.58 -52.05
N SER A 131 -1.20 6.13 -52.75
CA SER A 131 -1.35 6.41 -54.19
C SER A 131 -1.49 7.90 -54.48
N ALA A 132 -2.34 8.62 -53.74
CA ALA A 132 -2.47 10.07 -53.89
C ALA A 132 -1.13 10.79 -53.63
N LEU A 133 -0.36 10.29 -52.67
CA LEU A 133 0.96 10.81 -52.33
C LEU A 133 2.00 10.54 -53.40
N LEU A 134 1.89 9.46 -54.18
CA LEU A 134 2.76 9.16 -55.32
C LEU A 134 2.37 9.96 -56.57
N ASP A 135 1.07 10.17 -56.79
CA ASP A 135 0.53 10.93 -57.94
C ASP A 135 0.76 12.45 -57.84
N LEU A 136 1.08 12.96 -56.64
CA LEU A 136 1.40 14.37 -56.40
C LEU A 136 2.63 14.78 -57.23
N PRO A 137 2.58 15.91 -57.98
CA PRO A 137 3.76 16.47 -58.63
C PRO A 137 4.73 17.04 -57.59
N ASP A 138 6.02 17.07 -57.93
CA ASP A 138 7.08 17.38 -56.96
C ASP A 138 6.96 18.77 -56.34
N GLU A 139 6.47 19.76 -57.10
CA GLU A 139 6.20 21.11 -56.61
C GLU A 139 5.16 21.12 -55.48
N GLN A 140 4.11 20.30 -55.61
CA GLN A 140 3.06 20.18 -54.59
C GLN A 140 3.55 19.38 -53.38
N TRP A 141 4.39 18.37 -53.61
CA TRP A 141 5.03 17.63 -52.52
C TRP A 141 5.95 18.53 -51.67
N GLN A 142 6.76 19.37 -52.31
CA GLN A 142 7.63 20.33 -51.60
C GLN A 142 6.81 21.37 -50.80
N ALA A 143 5.68 21.81 -51.33
CA ALA A 143 4.76 22.68 -50.60
C ALA A 143 4.19 21.99 -49.35
N VAL A 144 3.76 20.73 -49.45
CA VAL A 144 3.26 19.94 -48.32
C VAL A 144 4.34 19.74 -47.25
N ALA A 145 5.57 19.42 -47.66
CA ALA A 145 6.69 19.27 -46.74
C ALA A 145 6.98 20.57 -45.98
N THR A 146 6.99 21.71 -46.68
CA THR A 146 7.25 23.03 -46.09
C THR A 146 6.16 23.46 -45.10
N GLU A 147 4.89 23.25 -45.43
CA GLU A 147 3.78 23.59 -44.54
C GLU A 147 3.67 22.65 -43.32
N SER A 148 4.22 21.42 -43.41
CA SER A 148 4.18 20.46 -42.29
C SER A 148 5.19 20.78 -41.20
N THR A 149 6.34 21.36 -41.56
CA THR A 149 7.43 21.71 -40.62
C THR A 149 7.24 23.11 -39.99
N LYS A 150 6.23 23.86 -40.42
CA LYS A 150 5.92 25.22 -39.94
C LYS A 150 5.11 25.23 -38.63
#